data_AF-A0A835PE80-F1
#
_entry.id   AF-A0A835PE80-F1
#
_cell.length_a   1.000
_cell.length_b   1.000
_cell.length_c   1.000
_cell.angle_alpha   90.00
_cell.angle_beta   90.00
_cell.angle_gamma   90.00
#
_symmetry.space_group_name_H-M   'P 1'
#
loop_
_entity.id
_entity.type
_entity.pdbx_description
1 polymer ?
#
loop_
_entity_poly.entity_id
_entity_poly.type
_entity_poly.pdbx_seq_one_letter_code
_entity_poly.pdbx_strand_id
1 'polypeptide(L)'
;MDRQSGEDFSVVILASDLGIDGRSLLSTAERRARLVEEASAEVEQEEWHDCLEEDFSDLESLLVLRFEGFDNSGNRILRIVGKYFPATVISGDRLKRYVCHKLRADMPEGSFCILYMHTAVQKEENNPGMSILRLIYEELPVEFRERIQAIYFLHPGLRSRLAIATLGRLFLSGDIYWKIKYVSRLQYLWDDIKKGQVEIPEFVQHHDNVLEHRPLTDYGIEPDPLHLSGVFAMEHSFGRYEDKWPSREYM
;
A
#
# COMPACT_ATOMS: atom_id res chain seq x y z
N MET A 1 -43.43 -22.05 -16.42
CA MET A 1 -42.59 -21.76 -17.61
C MET A 1 -42.56 -20.25 -17.74
N ASP A 2 -41.60 -19.62 -17.06
CA ASP A 2 -41.48 -18.17 -17.03
C ASP A 2 -40.78 -17.64 -18.29
N ARG A 3 -41.33 -16.57 -18.85
CA ARG A 3 -40.81 -15.84 -20.01
C ARG A 3 -39.71 -14.88 -19.53
N GLN A 4 -38.49 -15.04 -20.06
CA GLN A 4 -37.47 -13.99 -19.99
C GLN A 4 -37.80 -12.89 -21.00
N SER A 5 -37.87 -11.65 -20.52
CA SER A 5 -37.93 -10.42 -21.31
C SER A 5 -36.57 -10.18 -21.98
N GLY A 6 -36.56 -10.10 -23.31
CA GLY A 6 -35.39 -9.68 -24.07
C GLY A 6 -35.20 -8.16 -23.96
N GLU A 7 -33.98 -7.74 -23.66
CA GLU A 7 -33.54 -6.35 -23.80
C GLU A 7 -33.44 -6.03 -25.29
N ASP A 8 -34.20 -5.04 -25.77
CA ASP A 8 -34.18 -4.57 -27.16
C ASP A 8 -32.82 -3.89 -27.44
N PHE A 9 -31.95 -4.59 -28.18
CA PHE A 9 -30.67 -4.05 -28.62
C PHE A 9 -30.87 -3.19 -29.87
N SER A 10 -30.80 -1.86 -29.72
CA SER A 10 -30.92 -0.90 -30.82
C SER A 10 -29.54 -0.57 -31.39
N VAL A 11 -29.32 -0.89 -32.67
CA VAL A 11 -28.10 -0.56 -33.41
C VAL A 11 -28.39 0.57 -34.39
N VAL A 12 -27.60 1.64 -34.31
CA VAL A 12 -27.70 2.80 -35.22
C VAL A 12 -26.43 2.86 -36.08
N ILE A 13 -26.60 2.85 -37.41
CA ILE A 13 -25.50 2.94 -38.37
C ILE A 13 -25.29 4.41 -38.73
N LEU A 14 -24.09 4.93 -38.47
CA LEU A 14 -23.70 6.30 -38.78
C LEU A 14 -22.92 6.34 -40.10
N ALA A 15 -23.35 7.23 -41.00
CA ALA A 15 -22.60 7.54 -42.21
C ALA A 15 -21.47 8.54 -41.85
N SER A 16 -20.21 8.11 -41.99
CA SER A 16 -19.04 8.90 -41.58
C SER A 16 -18.82 10.17 -42.41
N ASP A 17 -19.48 10.30 -43.56
CA ASP A 17 -19.32 11.39 -44.53
C ASP A 17 -20.07 12.67 -44.16
N LEU A 18 -20.99 12.61 -43.19
CA LEU A 18 -21.80 13.76 -42.78
C LEU A 18 -21.21 14.57 -41.62
N GLY A 19 -20.07 14.16 -41.06
CA GLY A 19 -19.42 14.87 -39.94
C GLY A 19 -20.30 14.98 -38.68
N ILE A 20 -21.34 14.14 -38.56
CA ILE A 20 -22.26 14.15 -37.43
C ILE A 20 -21.54 13.46 -36.26
N ASP A 21 -21.24 14.24 -35.23
CA ASP A 21 -20.67 13.76 -33.99
C ASP A 21 -21.68 12.83 -33.28
N GLY A 22 -21.29 11.56 -33.08
CA GLY A 22 -22.12 10.57 -32.40
C GLY A 22 -22.54 10.98 -30.98
N ARG A 23 -21.85 11.96 -30.38
CA ARG A 23 -22.25 12.58 -29.10
C ARG A 23 -23.64 13.24 -29.17
N SER A 24 -24.08 13.66 -30.36
CA SER A 24 -25.40 14.27 -30.58
C SER A 24 -26.56 13.29 -30.40
N LEU A 25 -26.30 11.98 -30.40
CA LEU A 25 -27.30 10.92 -30.27
C LEU A 25 -27.45 10.38 -28.85
N LEU A 26 -26.52 10.73 -27.95
CA LEU A 26 -26.63 10.40 -26.54
C LEU A 26 -27.85 11.08 -25.92
N SER A 27 -28.52 10.40 -24.98
CA SER A 27 -29.57 11.02 -24.19
C SER A 27 -29.02 12.21 -23.40
N THR A 28 -29.88 13.16 -23.05
CA THR A 28 -29.48 14.38 -22.32
C THR A 28 -28.81 14.07 -20.97
N ALA A 29 -29.13 12.92 -20.35
CA ALA A 29 -28.50 12.46 -19.12
C ALA A 29 -27.07 11.94 -19.37
N GLU A 30 -26.86 11.11 -20.40
CA GLU A 30 -25.55 10.58 -20.76
C GLU A 30 -24.60 11.67 -21.26
N ARG A 31 -25.11 12.65 -22.02
CA ARG A 31 -24.31 13.80 -22.45
C ARG A 31 -23.86 14.65 -21.27
N ARG A 32 -24.73 14.86 -20.27
CA ARG A 32 -24.36 15.59 -19.04
C ARG A 32 -23.35 14.81 -18.20
N ALA A 33 -23.53 13.50 -18.04
CA ALA A 33 -22.59 12.66 -17.32
C ALA A 33 -21.19 12.72 -17.95
N ARG A 34 -21.10 12.60 -19.28
CA ARG A 34 -19.82 12.71 -20.00
C ARG A 34 -19.22 14.11 -20.00
N LEU A 35 -20.02 15.16 -20.08
CA LEU A 35 -19.49 16.53 -19.96
C LEU A 35 -18.96 16.81 -18.55
N VAL A 36 -19.59 16.23 -17.53
CA VAL A 36 -19.07 16.28 -16.15
C VAL A 36 -17.79 15.47 -16.06
N GLU A 37 -17.72 14.27 -16.64
CA GLU A 37 -16.52 13.42 -16.69
C GLU A 37 -15.36 14.09 -17.45
N GLU A 38 -15.63 14.67 -18.63
CA GLU A 38 -14.65 15.42 -19.44
C GLU A 38 -14.19 16.69 -18.71
N ALA A 39 -15.10 17.47 -18.11
CA ALA A 39 -14.72 18.64 -17.31
C ALA A 39 -13.96 18.25 -16.03
N SER A 40 -14.25 17.09 -15.43
CA SER A 40 -13.50 16.56 -14.29
C SER A 40 -12.09 16.15 -14.74
N ALA A 41 -11.96 15.51 -15.90
CA ALA A 41 -10.68 15.09 -16.47
C ALA A 41 -9.83 16.28 -16.94
N GLU A 42 -10.44 17.35 -17.46
CA GLU A 42 -9.74 18.59 -17.83
C GLU A 42 -9.26 19.35 -16.59
N VAL A 43 -10.07 19.42 -15.51
CA VAL A 43 -9.66 20.01 -14.22
C VAL A 43 -8.59 19.17 -13.52
N GLU A 44 -8.71 17.83 -13.56
CA GLU A 44 -7.67 16.92 -13.08
C GLU A 44 -6.37 17.07 -13.90
N GLN A 45 -6.43 17.35 -15.20
CA GLN A 45 -5.22 17.69 -15.97
C GLN A 45 -4.61 19.01 -15.51
N GLU A 46 -5.39 20.07 -15.35
CA GLU A 46 -4.92 21.40 -14.92
C GLU A 46 -4.31 21.42 -13.50
N GLU A 47 -4.88 20.71 -12.53
CA GLU A 47 -4.36 20.66 -11.16
C GLU A 47 -3.02 19.90 -11.06
N TRP A 48 -2.82 18.92 -11.95
CA TRP A 48 -1.59 18.15 -12.02
C TRP A 48 -0.44 18.92 -12.71
N HIS A 49 -0.71 20.03 -13.40
CA HIS A 49 0.32 20.85 -14.04
C HIS A 49 1.17 21.68 -13.05
N ASP A 50 0.76 21.84 -11.79
CA ASP A 50 1.53 22.59 -10.77
C ASP A 50 2.69 21.78 -10.15
N CYS A 51 2.94 20.56 -10.65
CA CYS A 51 4.10 19.75 -10.27
C CYS A 51 5.39 20.13 -11.04
N LEU A 52 5.38 21.21 -11.80
CA LEU A 52 6.52 21.61 -12.63
C LEU A 52 7.46 22.57 -11.87
N GLU A 53 8.74 22.18 -11.86
CA GLU A 53 9.93 22.97 -11.48
C GLU A 53 10.32 23.06 -9.99
N GLU A 54 10.19 21.98 -9.23
CA GLU A 54 10.95 21.80 -7.99
C GLU A 54 12.05 20.74 -8.17
N ASP A 55 13.24 21.00 -7.65
CA ASP A 55 14.32 20.01 -7.61
C ASP A 55 14.07 19.00 -6.48
N PHE A 56 13.97 17.72 -6.86
CA PHE A 56 13.78 16.58 -5.96
C PHE A 56 15.01 15.68 -5.87
N SER A 57 16.18 16.14 -6.34
CA SER A 57 17.43 15.36 -6.30
C SER A 57 17.80 14.91 -4.88
N ASP A 58 17.47 15.72 -3.87
CA ASP A 58 17.63 15.37 -2.46
C ASP A 58 16.75 14.17 -2.07
N LEU A 59 15.46 14.18 -2.42
CA LEU A 59 14.53 13.08 -2.13
C LEU A 59 14.83 11.81 -2.94
N GLU A 60 15.30 11.97 -4.19
CA GLU A 60 15.72 10.85 -5.03
C GLU A 60 16.94 10.14 -4.41
N SER A 61 17.90 10.90 -3.87
CA SER A 61 19.08 10.36 -3.20
C SER A 61 18.78 9.55 -1.93
N LEU A 62 17.62 9.79 -1.31
CA LEU A 62 17.17 9.05 -0.12
C LEU A 62 16.57 7.67 -0.47
N LEU A 63 16.29 7.40 -1.75
CA LEU A 63 15.77 6.11 -2.22
C LEU A 63 14.46 5.68 -1.52
N VAL A 64 13.66 6.67 -1.09
CA VAL A 64 12.37 6.44 -0.41
C VAL A 64 11.40 5.71 -1.33
N LEU A 65 11.34 6.12 -2.60
CA LEU A 65 10.45 5.60 -3.64
C LEU A 65 11.29 5.12 -4.82
N ARG A 66 11.14 3.86 -5.23
CA ARG A 66 11.82 3.33 -6.42
C ARG A 66 11.03 2.21 -7.06
N PHE A 67 10.90 2.22 -8.38
CA PHE A 67 10.34 1.09 -9.11
C PHE A 67 11.38 -0.01 -9.34
N GLU A 68 11.10 -1.22 -8.87
CA GLU A 68 12.03 -2.35 -8.92
C GLU A 68 11.32 -3.66 -9.24
N GLY A 69 11.92 -4.45 -10.13
CA GLY A 69 11.49 -5.81 -10.43
C GLY A 69 10.01 -5.96 -10.76
N PHE A 70 9.52 -7.19 -10.59
CA PHE A 70 8.15 -7.58 -10.87
C PHE A 70 7.66 -8.60 -9.84
N ASP A 71 6.36 -8.60 -9.58
CA ASP A 71 5.71 -9.66 -8.80
C ASP A 71 5.53 -10.94 -9.63
N ASN A 72 5.02 -12.00 -9.01
CA ASN A 72 4.76 -13.27 -9.69
C ASN A 72 3.70 -13.19 -10.80
N SER A 73 2.87 -12.13 -10.81
CA SER A 73 1.84 -11.86 -11.81
C SER A 73 2.34 -10.95 -12.93
N GLY A 74 3.59 -10.50 -12.88
CA GLY A 74 4.19 -9.60 -13.88
C GLY A 74 3.92 -8.12 -13.66
N ASN A 75 3.33 -7.72 -12.52
CA ASN A 75 3.14 -6.31 -12.18
C ASN A 75 4.44 -5.69 -11.68
N ARG A 76 4.74 -4.47 -12.11
CA ARG A 76 5.91 -3.72 -11.61
C ARG A 76 5.72 -3.44 -10.10
N ILE A 77 6.81 -3.41 -9.32
CA ILE A 77 6.71 -3.10 -7.89
C ILE A 77 7.28 -1.70 -7.62
N LEU A 78 6.48 -0.85 -6.98
CA LEU A 78 6.92 0.40 -6.37
C LEU A 78 7.38 0.11 -4.93
N ARG A 79 8.70 0.10 -4.71
CA ARG A 79 9.30 -0.04 -3.39
C ARG A 79 9.22 1.30 -2.65
N ILE A 80 8.65 1.27 -1.45
CA ILE A 80 8.57 2.39 -0.53
C ILE A 80 9.23 2.01 0.79
N VAL A 81 10.27 2.74 1.21
CA VAL A 81 10.97 2.49 2.48
C VAL A 81 10.68 3.61 3.47
N GLY A 82 9.80 3.35 4.45
CA GLY A 82 9.33 4.39 5.36
C GLY A 82 10.44 5.01 6.21
N LYS A 83 11.44 4.21 6.65
CA LYS A 83 12.56 4.70 7.47
C LYS A 83 13.37 5.81 6.80
N TYR A 84 13.42 5.84 5.46
CA TYR A 84 14.22 6.81 4.72
C TYR A 84 13.54 8.17 4.54
N PHE A 85 12.25 8.29 4.87
CA PHE A 85 11.53 9.55 4.71
C PHE A 85 11.74 10.48 5.91
N PRO A 86 12.33 11.68 5.75
CA PRO A 86 12.56 12.61 6.84
C PRO A 86 11.37 13.55 7.03
N ALA A 87 10.36 13.08 7.77
CA ALA A 87 9.09 13.81 7.95
C ALA A 87 9.23 15.12 8.73
N THR A 88 10.33 15.30 9.48
CA THR A 88 10.61 16.53 10.23
C THR A 88 11.09 17.68 9.34
N VAL A 89 11.60 17.37 8.15
CA VAL A 89 12.21 18.36 7.23
C VAL A 89 11.34 18.57 5.99
N ILE A 90 10.64 17.52 5.55
CA ILE A 90 9.85 17.54 4.31
C ILE A 90 8.38 17.77 4.62
N SER A 91 7.82 18.84 4.06
CA SER A 91 6.38 19.12 4.18
C SER A 91 5.54 18.11 3.39
N GLY A 92 4.27 17.95 3.80
CA GLY A 92 3.32 17.09 3.09
C GLY A 92 3.14 17.48 1.63
N ASP A 93 3.04 18.78 1.34
CA ASP A 93 2.89 19.29 -0.03
C ASP A 93 4.11 19.00 -0.91
N ARG A 94 5.32 19.06 -0.33
CA ARG A 94 6.55 18.70 -1.05
C ARG A 94 6.61 17.20 -1.33
N LEU A 95 6.27 16.37 -0.35
CA LEU A 95 6.17 14.91 -0.55
C LEU A 95 5.15 14.58 -1.65
N LYS A 96 4.00 15.26 -1.64
CA LYS A 96 2.95 15.11 -2.64
C LYS A 96 3.47 15.38 -4.04
N ARG A 97 4.05 16.57 -4.28
CA ARG A 97 4.65 16.91 -5.58
C ARG A 97 5.75 15.94 -5.99
N TYR A 98 6.57 15.48 -5.06
CA TYR A 98 7.59 14.45 -5.33
C TYR A 98 6.98 13.11 -5.78
N VAL A 99 5.92 12.63 -5.12
CA VAL A 99 5.22 11.41 -5.53
C VAL A 99 4.65 11.58 -6.94
N CYS A 100 4.01 12.71 -7.24
CA CYS A 100 3.48 13.01 -8.56
C CYS A 100 4.58 13.02 -9.63
N HIS A 101 5.69 13.71 -9.35
CA HIS A 101 6.87 13.75 -10.22
C HIS A 101 7.42 12.34 -10.48
N LYS A 102 7.61 11.54 -9.43
CA LYS A 102 8.16 10.19 -9.53
C LYS A 102 7.25 9.25 -10.33
N LEU A 103 5.95 9.31 -10.10
CA LEU A 103 4.97 8.50 -10.80
C LEU A 103 4.84 8.88 -12.28
N ARG A 104 5.04 10.15 -12.66
CA ARG A 104 5.06 10.56 -14.08
C ARG A 104 6.36 10.17 -14.78
N ALA A 105 7.50 10.36 -14.11
CA ALA A 105 8.81 10.10 -14.70
C ALA A 105 9.05 8.60 -14.94
N ASP A 106 8.76 7.78 -13.93
CA ASP A 106 9.13 6.36 -13.92
C ASP A 106 7.92 5.43 -14.08
N MET A 107 6.79 5.95 -14.59
CA MET A 107 5.56 5.17 -14.69
C MET A 107 5.80 3.90 -15.51
N PRO A 108 5.56 2.70 -14.95
CA PRO A 108 5.53 1.50 -15.78
C PRO A 108 4.34 1.56 -16.74
N GLU A 109 4.36 0.81 -17.84
CA GLU A 109 3.14 0.52 -18.60
C GLU A 109 2.35 -0.58 -17.88
N GLY A 110 1.03 -0.41 -17.71
CA GLY A 110 0.15 -1.42 -17.12
C GLY A 110 0.06 -1.45 -15.59
N SER A 111 -0.51 -2.52 -15.04
CA SER A 111 -0.77 -2.64 -13.59
C SER A 111 0.51 -2.72 -12.75
N PHE A 112 0.46 -2.21 -11.51
CA PHE A 112 1.61 -2.23 -10.59
C PHE A 112 1.17 -2.53 -9.15
N CYS A 113 2.14 -2.95 -8.33
CA CYS A 113 1.99 -3.24 -6.92
C CYS A 113 2.85 -2.29 -6.09
N ILE A 114 2.47 -2.03 -4.85
CA ILE A 114 3.23 -1.21 -3.91
C ILE A 114 3.78 -2.12 -2.82
N LEU A 115 5.08 -2.05 -2.56
CA LEU A 115 5.72 -2.68 -1.39
C LEU A 115 6.16 -1.61 -0.41
N TYR A 116 5.39 -1.43 0.65
CA TYR A 116 5.69 -0.50 1.73
C TYR A 116 6.37 -1.20 2.90
N MET A 117 7.63 -0.86 3.15
CA MET A 117 8.43 -1.38 4.26
C MET A 117 8.31 -0.44 5.47
N HIS A 118 7.68 -0.94 6.53
CA HIS A 118 7.41 -0.18 7.74
C HIS A 118 8.45 -0.34 8.85
N THR A 119 9.50 -1.13 8.61
CA THR A 119 10.50 -1.42 9.62
C THR A 119 11.15 -0.14 10.14
N ALA A 120 11.24 -0.01 11.46
CA ALA A 120 11.83 1.14 12.14
C ALA A 120 11.22 2.51 11.76
N VAL A 121 9.96 2.53 11.30
CA VAL A 121 9.21 3.78 11.12
C VAL A 121 8.76 4.29 12.49
N GLN A 122 9.22 5.49 12.84
CA GLN A 122 8.78 6.22 14.02
C GLN A 122 7.81 7.32 13.60
N LYS A 123 6.77 7.54 14.41
CA LYS A 123 5.69 8.47 14.07
C LYS A 123 6.20 9.92 14.03
N GLU A 124 7.09 10.27 14.93
CA GLU A 124 7.59 11.63 15.15
C GLU A 124 8.74 12.01 14.20
N GLU A 125 9.36 11.02 13.56
CA GLU A 125 10.57 11.24 12.74
C GLU A 125 10.30 11.03 11.25
N ASN A 126 9.67 9.89 10.90
CA ASN A 126 9.69 9.37 9.54
C ASN A 126 8.30 9.10 8.94
N ASN A 127 7.23 9.52 9.63
CA ASN A 127 5.87 9.29 9.18
C ASN A 127 5.20 10.61 8.78
N PRO A 128 4.82 10.81 7.51
CA PRO A 128 4.08 12.00 7.09
C PRO A 128 2.68 12.09 7.72
N GLY A 129 2.16 10.99 8.27
CA GLY A 129 0.85 10.93 8.89
C GLY A 129 -0.26 10.55 7.91
N MET A 130 -1.34 9.98 8.46
CA MET A 130 -2.44 9.42 7.65
C MET A 130 -3.18 10.46 6.82
N SER A 131 -3.32 11.69 7.31
CA SER A 131 -4.01 12.76 6.56
C SER A 131 -3.23 13.15 5.30
N ILE A 132 -1.90 13.26 5.39
CA ILE A 132 -1.06 13.60 4.24
C ILE A 132 -1.07 12.44 3.22
N LEU A 133 -0.94 11.19 3.69
CA LEU A 133 -1.02 10.02 2.82
C LEU A 133 -2.37 9.91 2.11
N ARG A 134 -3.47 10.25 2.80
CA ARG A 134 -4.80 10.32 2.22
C ARG A 134 -4.86 11.39 1.13
N LEU A 135 -4.40 12.60 1.40
CA LEU A 135 -4.40 13.70 0.41
C LEU A 135 -3.62 13.31 -0.84
N ILE A 136 -2.42 12.73 -0.68
CA ILE A 136 -1.62 12.24 -1.80
C ILE A 136 -2.43 11.22 -2.62
N TYR A 137 -3.08 10.26 -1.96
CA TYR A 137 -3.90 9.28 -2.66
C TYR A 137 -5.14 9.88 -3.34
N GLU A 138 -5.84 10.80 -2.68
CA GLU A 138 -7.06 11.40 -3.21
C GLU A 138 -6.79 12.24 -4.45
N GLU A 139 -5.64 12.91 -4.50
CA GLU A 139 -5.24 13.69 -5.67
C GLU A 139 -4.78 12.82 -6.83
N LEU A 140 -4.21 11.62 -6.60
CA LEU A 140 -3.72 10.76 -7.69
C LEU A 140 -4.80 10.55 -8.77
N PRO A 141 -4.45 10.70 -10.07
CA PRO A 141 -5.41 10.52 -11.14
C PRO A 141 -6.01 9.11 -11.10
N VAL A 142 -7.27 8.99 -11.49
CA VAL A 142 -8.06 7.75 -11.37
C VAL A 142 -7.34 6.58 -12.02
N GLU A 143 -6.68 6.80 -13.16
CA GLU A 143 -5.95 5.79 -13.91
C GLU A 143 -4.83 5.15 -13.08
N PHE A 144 -4.14 5.92 -12.24
CA PHE A 144 -3.11 5.38 -11.35
C PHE A 144 -3.72 4.53 -10.26
N ARG A 145 -4.80 4.99 -9.64
CA ARG A 145 -5.47 4.32 -8.52
C ARG A 145 -6.06 2.97 -8.93
N GLU A 146 -6.61 2.91 -10.14
CA GLU A 146 -7.17 1.68 -10.71
C GLU A 146 -6.08 0.65 -11.04
N ARG A 147 -4.91 1.11 -11.49
CA ARG A 147 -3.77 0.25 -11.85
C ARG A 147 -3.04 -0.37 -10.66
N ILE A 148 -3.25 0.14 -9.44
CA ILE A 148 -2.72 -0.49 -8.22
C ILE A 148 -3.46 -1.82 -8.00
N GLN A 149 -2.74 -2.93 -8.05
CA GLN A 149 -3.31 -4.27 -7.84
C GLN A 149 -3.26 -4.69 -6.37
N ALA A 150 -2.14 -4.44 -5.69
CA ALA A 150 -1.95 -4.79 -4.30
C ALA A 150 -1.00 -3.82 -3.59
N ILE A 151 -1.19 -3.66 -2.29
CA ILE A 151 -0.30 -2.91 -1.40
C ILE A 151 0.22 -3.87 -0.34
N TYR A 152 1.45 -4.32 -0.50
CA TYR A 152 2.17 -5.14 0.47
C TYR A 152 2.69 -4.25 1.60
N PHE A 153 2.09 -4.39 2.78
CA PHE A 153 2.51 -3.68 3.98
C PHE A 153 3.42 -4.58 4.81
N LEU A 154 4.74 -4.43 4.65
CA LEU A 154 5.76 -5.26 5.27
C LEU A 154 6.15 -4.74 6.66
N HIS A 155 6.23 -5.68 7.62
CA HIS A 155 6.49 -5.47 9.04
C HIS A 155 5.56 -4.42 9.70
N PRO A 156 4.23 -4.54 9.53
CA PRO A 156 3.31 -3.63 10.18
C PRO A 156 3.24 -3.96 11.67
N GLY A 157 3.61 -3.01 12.53
CA GLY A 157 3.48 -3.15 13.98
C GLY A 157 2.02 -3.04 14.45
N LEU A 158 1.76 -3.42 15.70
CA LEU A 158 0.41 -3.36 16.29
C LEU A 158 -0.26 -1.99 16.14
N ARG A 159 0.49 -0.89 16.35
CA ARG A 159 -0.04 0.47 16.28
C ARG A 159 -0.53 0.83 14.88
N SER A 160 0.24 0.49 13.83
CA SER A 160 -0.15 0.79 12.45
C SER A 160 -1.30 -0.11 11.97
N ARG A 161 -1.32 -1.39 12.37
CA ARG A 161 -2.49 -2.26 12.14
C ARG A 161 -3.75 -1.71 12.77
N LEU A 162 -3.69 -1.29 14.04
CA LEU A 162 -4.83 -0.71 14.73
C LEU A 162 -5.26 0.61 14.10
N ALA A 163 -4.31 1.45 13.69
CA ALA A 163 -4.62 2.71 12.99
C ALA A 163 -5.34 2.45 11.66
N ILE A 164 -4.88 1.51 10.83
CA ILE A 164 -5.56 1.17 9.57
C ILE A 164 -6.90 0.46 9.83
N ALA A 165 -7.01 -0.40 10.83
CA ALA A 165 -8.27 -1.06 11.17
C ALA A 165 -9.35 -0.06 11.65
N THR A 166 -8.95 0.96 12.42
CA THR A 166 -9.88 1.94 13.01
C THR A 166 -10.16 3.13 12.07
N LEU A 167 -9.12 3.69 11.45
CA LEU A 167 -9.21 4.88 10.61
C LEU A 167 -9.21 4.54 9.12
N GLY A 168 -8.61 3.43 8.71
CA GLY A 168 -8.47 3.09 7.28
C GLY A 168 -9.81 3.03 6.55
N ARG A 169 -10.89 2.56 7.18
CA ARG A 169 -12.23 2.57 6.55
C ARG A 169 -12.82 3.95 6.31
N LEU A 170 -12.39 4.96 7.06
CA LEU A 170 -12.87 6.35 6.95
C LEU A 170 -11.98 7.21 6.06
N PHE A 171 -10.69 6.87 6.00
CA PHE A 171 -9.65 7.68 5.34
C PHE A 171 -9.14 7.08 4.03
N LEU A 172 -9.29 5.78 3.81
CA LEU A 172 -8.96 5.13 2.55
C LEU A 172 -10.27 4.83 1.80
N SER A 173 -10.27 5.07 0.49
CA SER A 173 -11.35 4.57 -0.36
C SER A 173 -11.48 3.06 -0.16
N GLY A 174 -12.72 2.56 -0.16
CA GLY A 174 -13.01 1.14 0.09
C GLY A 174 -12.10 0.22 -0.73
N ASP A 175 -11.92 0.54 -2.01
CA ASP A 175 -11.13 -0.26 -2.95
C ASP A 175 -9.65 -0.38 -2.55
N ILE A 176 -9.02 0.66 -2.03
CA ILE A 176 -7.63 0.59 -1.55
C ILE A 176 -7.53 -0.29 -0.32
N TYR A 177 -8.46 -0.12 0.62
CA TYR A 177 -8.42 -0.81 1.89
C TYR A 177 -8.42 -2.33 1.67
N TRP A 178 -9.18 -2.80 0.68
CA TRP A 178 -9.21 -4.20 0.27
C TRP A 178 -7.94 -4.66 -0.47
N LYS A 179 -7.18 -3.75 -1.08
CA LYS A 179 -5.90 -4.04 -1.74
C LYS A 179 -4.72 -4.18 -0.77
N ILE A 180 -4.87 -3.81 0.51
CA ILE A 180 -3.80 -3.89 1.51
C ILE A 180 -3.61 -5.34 1.98
N LYS A 181 -2.40 -5.87 1.78
CA LYS A 181 -1.93 -7.16 2.29
C LYS A 181 -0.91 -6.95 3.41
N TYR A 182 -1.23 -7.39 4.62
CA TYR A 182 -0.29 -7.32 5.75
C TYR A 182 0.72 -8.47 5.67
N VAL A 183 2.01 -8.12 5.67
CA VAL A 183 3.12 -9.08 5.57
C VAL A 183 3.99 -8.94 6.82
N SER A 184 3.79 -9.82 7.80
CA SER A 184 4.52 -9.77 9.08
C SER A 184 5.98 -10.20 8.98
N ARG A 185 6.34 -10.97 7.94
CA ARG A 185 7.67 -11.58 7.76
C ARG A 185 8.05 -11.59 6.29
N LEU A 186 9.34 -11.46 5.99
CA LEU A 186 9.85 -11.53 4.62
C LEU A 186 9.54 -12.87 3.95
N GLN A 187 9.47 -13.97 4.71
CA GLN A 187 9.15 -15.29 4.16
C GLN A 187 7.83 -15.32 3.37
N TYR A 188 6.80 -14.61 3.85
CA TYR A 188 5.49 -14.55 3.19
C TYR A 188 5.48 -13.60 1.98
N LEU A 189 6.41 -12.64 1.94
CA LEU A 189 6.57 -11.78 0.77
C LEU A 189 7.02 -12.61 -0.44
N TRP A 190 7.82 -13.65 -0.20
CA TRP A 190 8.40 -14.48 -1.25
C TRP A 190 7.39 -15.39 -1.97
N ASP A 191 6.20 -15.56 -1.40
CA ASP A 191 5.09 -16.28 -2.04
C ASP A 191 4.52 -15.49 -3.22
N ASP A 192 4.56 -14.15 -3.13
CA ASP A 192 4.00 -13.24 -4.15
C ASP A 192 5.08 -12.58 -5.02
N ILE A 193 6.33 -12.46 -4.53
CA ILE A 193 7.43 -11.76 -5.21
C ILE A 193 8.69 -12.64 -5.20
N LYS A 194 9.36 -12.83 -6.35
CA LYS A 194 10.61 -13.61 -6.36
C LYS A 194 11.75 -12.89 -5.65
N LYS A 195 12.59 -13.64 -4.94
CA LYS A 195 13.83 -13.11 -4.34
C LYS A 195 14.71 -12.45 -5.42
N GLY A 196 15.29 -11.30 -5.08
CA GLY A 196 16.14 -10.51 -5.99
C GLY A 196 15.39 -9.59 -6.95
N GLN A 197 14.05 -9.59 -6.98
CA GLN A 197 13.27 -8.62 -7.75
C GLN A 197 13.28 -7.23 -7.11
N VAL A 198 13.26 -7.18 -5.78
CA VAL A 198 13.26 -5.93 -5.01
C VAL A 198 14.41 -5.95 -4.01
N GLU A 199 15.09 -4.82 -3.88
CA GLU A 199 16.16 -4.64 -2.91
C GLU A 199 15.55 -4.48 -1.51
N ILE A 200 15.91 -5.38 -0.59
CA ILE A 200 15.49 -5.30 0.82
C ILE A 200 16.65 -4.72 1.64
N PRO A 201 16.49 -3.51 2.24
CA PRO A 201 17.54 -2.91 3.04
C PRO A 201 17.99 -3.80 4.20
N GLU A 202 19.28 -3.73 4.58
CA GLU A 202 19.85 -4.60 5.62
C GLU A 202 19.13 -4.49 6.96
N PHE A 203 18.69 -3.29 7.36
CA PHE A 203 17.96 -3.10 8.61
C PHE A 203 16.59 -3.81 8.61
N VAL A 204 15.97 -4.01 7.45
CA VAL A 204 14.72 -4.76 7.30
C VAL A 204 15.00 -6.26 7.47
N GLN A 205 16.08 -6.76 6.88
CA GLN A 205 16.51 -8.15 7.03
C GLN A 205 16.91 -8.47 8.47
N HIS A 206 17.66 -7.58 9.12
CA HIS A 206 18.03 -7.71 10.53
C HIS A 206 16.78 -7.77 11.43
N HIS A 207 15.80 -6.90 11.19
CA HIS A 207 14.54 -6.94 11.93
C HIS A 207 13.77 -8.25 11.70
N ASP A 208 13.68 -8.74 10.46
CA ASP A 208 13.01 -10.03 10.17
C ASP A 208 13.69 -11.20 10.89
N ASN A 209 15.02 -11.20 10.99
CA ASN A 209 15.75 -12.22 11.74
C ASN A 209 15.47 -12.15 13.26
N VAL A 210 15.31 -10.95 13.83
CA VAL A 210 14.87 -10.80 15.22
C VAL A 210 13.46 -11.37 15.40
N LEU A 211 12.54 -11.11 14.45
CA LEU A 211 11.18 -11.66 14.47
C LEU A 211 11.15 -13.18 14.32
N GLU A 212 12.15 -13.78 13.69
CA GLU A 212 12.29 -15.24 13.62
C GLU A 212 12.46 -15.87 14.99
N HIS A 213 13.25 -15.23 15.86
CA HIS A 213 13.53 -15.72 17.20
C HIS A 213 12.55 -15.16 18.25
N ARG A 214 11.84 -14.07 17.93
CA ARG A 214 10.93 -13.35 18.82
C ARG A 214 9.64 -12.94 18.10
N PRO A 215 8.80 -13.90 17.69
CA PRO A 215 7.69 -13.67 16.76
C PRO A 215 6.54 -12.82 17.31
N LEU A 216 6.50 -12.53 18.61
CA LEU A 216 5.44 -11.71 19.23
C LEU A 216 5.84 -10.24 19.43
N THR A 217 7.09 -9.88 19.11
CA THR A 217 7.60 -8.52 19.36
C THR A 217 6.98 -7.47 18.42
N ASP A 218 6.51 -7.87 17.23
CA ASP A 218 5.73 -7.03 16.33
C ASP A 218 4.34 -6.65 16.89
N TYR A 219 3.82 -7.46 17.81
CA TYR A 219 2.59 -7.18 18.58
C TYR A 219 2.85 -6.40 19.88
N GLY A 220 4.08 -5.95 20.13
CA GLY A 220 4.44 -5.24 21.37
C GLY A 220 4.52 -6.14 22.60
N ILE A 221 4.60 -7.46 22.40
CA ILE A 221 4.83 -8.43 23.46
C ILE A 221 6.32 -8.75 23.47
N GLU A 222 7.04 -8.12 24.39
CA GLU A 222 8.46 -8.40 24.58
C GLU A 222 8.65 -9.57 25.54
N PRO A 223 9.47 -10.58 25.21
CA PRO A 223 9.82 -11.61 26.17
C PRO A 223 10.60 -10.98 27.32
N ASP A 224 10.28 -11.38 28.56
CA ASP A 224 10.95 -10.88 29.77
C ASP A 224 12.48 -10.99 29.61
N PRO A 225 13.23 -9.85 29.69
CA PRO A 225 14.68 -9.84 29.54
C PRO A 225 15.41 -10.82 30.48
N LEU A 226 14.80 -11.12 31.64
CA LEU A 226 15.40 -11.99 32.66
C LEU A 226 15.26 -13.48 32.35
N HIS A 227 14.27 -13.87 31.54
CA HIS A 227 14.01 -15.28 31.22
C HIS A 227 14.82 -15.82 30.02
N LEU A 228 15.49 -14.97 29.25
CA LEU A 228 16.31 -15.39 28.10
C LEU A 228 17.61 -16.11 28.51
N SER A 229 18.11 -15.89 29.73
CA SER A 229 19.28 -16.64 30.22
C SER A 229 18.97 -18.10 30.57
N GLY A 230 17.69 -18.45 30.79
CA GLY A 230 17.26 -19.80 31.17
C GLY A 230 16.98 -20.73 29.98
N VAL A 231 16.71 -20.17 28.79
CA VAL A 231 16.29 -20.98 27.63
C VAL A 231 17.47 -21.65 26.91
N PHE A 232 18.68 -21.09 26.99
CA PHE A 232 19.89 -21.74 26.47
C PHE A 232 20.42 -22.88 27.36
N ALA A 233 19.87 -23.07 28.56
CA ALA A 233 20.34 -24.07 29.52
C ALA A 233 19.50 -25.37 29.56
N MET A 234 18.45 -25.51 28.73
CA MET A 234 17.57 -26.69 28.76
C MET A 234 17.35 -27.34 27.39
N GLU A 235 18.38 -27.39 26.54
CA GLU A 235 18.50 -28.53 25.63
C GLU A 235 19.29 -29.62 26.36
N HIS A 236 18.64 -30.77 26.56
CA HIS A 236 19.06 -31.95 27.34
C HIS A 236 18.60 -32.00 28.80
N SER A 237 17.33 -32.38 29.00
CA SER A 237 16.98 -33.35 30.04
C SER A 237 15.70 -34.10 29.64
N PHE A 238 15.88 -35.35 29.27
CA PHE A 238 14.82 -36.33 29.06
C PHE A 238 14.06 -36.59 30.39
N GLY A 239 12.73 -36.42 30.34
CA GLY A 239 11.76 -37.21 31.12
C GLY A 239 11.41 -36.74 32.54
N ARG A 240 10.15 -36.34 32.74
CA ARG A 240 9.11 -37.20 33.34
C ARG A 240 7.77 -36.48 33.41
N TYR A 241 6.75 -37.26 33.09
CA TYR A 241 5.32 -37.04 33.31
C TYR A 241 5.02 -36.89 34.82
N GLU A 242 4.17 -35.94 35.21
CA GLU A 242 2.91 -36.21 35.95
C GLU A 242 2.10 -34.93 36.22
N ASP A 243 0.82 -34.99 35.81
CA ASP A 243 -0.27 -34.13 36.23
C ASP A 243 -0.55 -34.24 37.74
N LYS A 244 -0.71 -33.11 38.43
CA LYS A 244 -1.69 -32.97 39.54
C LYS A 244 -1.81 -31.55 40.07
N TRP A 245 -3.02 -30.99 39.92
CA TRP A 245 -3.56 -30.01 40.86
C TRP A 245 -3.82 -30.71 42.20
N PRO A 246 -3.66 -30.03 43.36
CA PRO A 246 -4.85 -29.46 43.99
C PRO A 246 -4.66 -28.14 44.78
N SER A 247 -5.73 -27.34 44.71
CA SER A 247 -6.52 -26.69 45.78
C SER A 247 -5.89 -25.92 46.95
N ARG A 248 -6.49 -24.74 47.15
CA ARG A 248 -6.51 -23.85 48.33
C ARG A 248 -6.46 -24.58 49.68
N GLU A 249 -5.77 -23.96 50.63
CA GLU A 249 -6.29 -23.81 51.98
C GLU A 249 -5.74 -22.56 52.69
N TYR A 250 -6.58 -22.03 53.59
CA TYR A 250 -6.44 -20.81 54.35
C TYR A 250 -5.49 -20.98 55.55
N MET A 251 -4.82 -19.90 55.92
CA MET A 251 -4.64 -19.50 57.32
C MET A 251 -4.57 -17.98 57.43
#